data_AF-A0A7C2F256-F1
#
_entry.id   AF-A0A7C2F256-F1
#
_cell.length_a   1.000
_cell.length_b   1.000
_cell.length_c   1.000
_cell.angle_alpha   90.00
_cell.angle_beta   90.00
_cell.angle_gamma   90.00
#
_symmetry.space_group_name_H-M   'P 1'
#
loop_
_entity.id
_entity.type
_entity.pdbx_description
1 polymer ?
#
loop_
_entity_poly.entity_id
_entity_poly.type
_entity_poly.pdbx_seq_one_letter_code
_entity_poly.pdbx_strand_id
1 'polypeptide(L)'
;MSNNDDATKTGEATVARLSSHPPADRWDDWVEYDARAWPRKVERRYSLVPTICFNCEAACGLLAYVEKESGEIKKLEGNPLHPGSRGRNCAKGPAT
;
A
#
# COMPACT_ATOMS: atom_id res chain seq x y z
N MET A 1 -24.07 -44.35 25.42
CA MET A 1 -23.01 -43.62 26.14
C MET A 1 -22.03 -43.12 25.08
N SER A 2 -22.09 -41.82 24.80
CA SER A 2 -21.03 -40.88 24.42
C SER A 2 -19.61 -41.49 24.26
N ASN A 3 -18.79 -41.23 23.24
CA ASN A 3 -18.52 -39.97 22.53
C ASN A 3 -17.94 -40.19 21.12
N ASN A 4 -18.23 -39.24 20.23
CA ASN A 4 -17.43 -38.88 19.05
C ASN A 4 -16.12 -38.24 19.50
N ASP A 5 -15.00 -38.60 18.89
CA ASP A 5 -13.80 -37.76 18.82
C ASP A 5 -13.23 -37.81 17.39
N ASP A 6 -13.76 -36.93 16.56
CA ASP A 6 -13.19 -36.51 15.27
C ASP A 6 -11.88 -35.75 15.57
N ALA A 7 -10.75 -36.42 15.36
CA ALA A 7 -9.43 -35.84 15.55
C ALA A 7 -9.12 -34.84 14.41
N THR A 8 -9.62 -33.63 14.63
CA THR A 8 -9.30 -32.33 14.04
C THR A 8 -7.98 -32.29 13.25
N LYS A 9 -8.10 -31.98 11.96
CA LYS A 9 -7.01 -31.67 11.02
C LYS A 9 -6.13 -30.52 11.52
N THR A 10 -4.82 -30.70 11.39
CA THR A 10 -3.74 -29.74 11.62
C THR A 10 -3.97 -28.43 10.85
N GLY A 11 -4.19 -27.33 11.58
CA GLY A 11 -4.29 -25.97 11.02
C GLY A 11 -3.07 -25.14 11.39
N GLU A 12 -1.97 -25.32 10.67
CA GLU A 12 -0.76 -24.52 10.83
C GLU A 12 -1.01 -23.12 10.23
N ALA A 13 -1.09 -22.09 11.10
CA ALA A 13 -1.25 -20.71 10.67
C ALA A 13 -0.01 -20.26 9.89
N THR A 14 -0.15 -20.08 8.58
CA THR A 14 0.92 -19.56 7.72
C THR A 14 1.14 -18.10 8.06
N VAL A 15 2.30 -17.77 8.64
CA VAL A 15 2.70 -16.38 8.89
C VAL A 15 2.92 -15.72 7.54
N ALA A 16 1.96 -14.91 7.10
CA ALA A 16 2.08 -14.13 5.88
C ALA A 16 3.26 -13.15 6.01
N ARG A 17 4.17 -13.15 5.04
CA ARG A 17 5.30 -12.21 5.00
C ARG A 17 4.76 -10.79 4.90
N LEU A 18 5.18 -9.92 5.82
CA LEU A 18 4.80 -8.51 5.79
C LEU A 18 5.31 -7.87 4.48
N SER A 19 4.40 -7.29 3.70
CA SER A 19 4.77 -6.53 2.50
C SER A 19 5.09 -5.08 2.87
N SER A 20 6.15 -4.52 2.28
CA SER A 20 6.53 -3.12 2.49
C SER A 20 5.77 -2.14 1.57
N HIS A 21 5.12 -2.64 0.53
CA HIS A 21 4.38 -1.82 -0.42
C HIS A 21 3.17 -2.61 -1.00
N PRO A 22 2.18 -1.91 -1.58
CA PRO A 22 1.10 -2.54 -2.34
C PRO A 22 1.66 -3.30 -3.55
N PRO A 23 1.16 -4.50 -3.87
CA PRO A 23 1.60 -5.21 -5.06
C PRO A 23 1.06 -4.51 -6.32
N ALA A 24 1.88 -4.50 -7.37
CA ALA A 24 1.64 -3.64 -8.54
C ALA A 24 0.41 -4.02 -9.36
N ASP A 25 0.02 -5.29 -9.33
CA ASP A 25 -1.20 -5.83 -9.96
C ASP A 25 -2.49 -5.26 -9.34
N ARG A 26 -2.41 -4.65 -8.15
CA ARG A 26 -3.56 -4.03 -7.45
C ARG A 26 -3.52 -2.51 -7.44
N TRP A 27 -2.58 -1.88 -8.14
CA TRP A 27 -2.45 -0.42 -8.13
C TRP A 27 -3.64 0.31 -8.76
N ASP A 28 -4.35 -0.32 -9.69
CA ASP A 28 -5.54 0.27 -10.30
C ASP A 28 -6.74 0.35 -9.35
N ASP A 29 -6.81 -0.45 -8.28
CA ASP A 29 -7.88 -0.43 -7.26
C ASP A 29 -7.34 -0.84 -5.88
N TRP A 30 -6.66 0.10 -5.22
CA TRP A 30 -6.07 -0.13 -3.91
C TRP A 30 -6.96 0.39 -2.79
N VAL A 31 -7.13 -0.40 -1.73
CA VAL A 31 -7.92 -0.03 -0.54
C VAL A 31 -6.99 0.18 0.66
N GLU A 32 -7.10 1.34 1.30
CA GLU A 32 -6.46 1.61 2.60
C GLU A 32 -7.50 2.11 3.61
N TYR A 33 -7.23 1.88 4.90
CA TYR A 33 -8.05 2.43 5.97
C TYR A 33 -7.57 3.83 6.35
N ASP A 34 -8.51 4.74 6.58
CA ASP A 34 -8.23 6.09 7.07
C ASP A 34 -7.73 6.04 8.51
N ALA A 35 -6.42 6.26 8.70
CA ALA A 35 -5.80 6.26 10.01
C ALA A 35 -6.38 7.34 10.96
N ARG A 36 -6.90 8.45 10.42
CA ARG A 36 -7.51 9.53 11.23
C ARG A 36 -8.90 9.16 11.75
N ALA A 37 -9.54 8.15 11.17
CA ALA A 37 -10.87 7.69 11.57
C ALA A 37 -10.84 6.66 12.72
N TRP A 38 -9.65 6.26 13.20
CA TRP A 38 -9.50 5.31 14.29
C TRP A 38 -10.35 5.70 15.52
N PRO A 39 -11.10 4.76 16.14
CA PRO A 39 -11.10 3.31 15.93
C PRO A 39 -12.04 2.80 14.83
N ARG A 40 -12.74 3.69 14.12
CA ARG A 40 -13.62 3.27 13.01
C ARG A 40 -12.78 2.87 11.81
N LYS A 41 -13.13 1.72 11.20
CA LYS A 41 -12.56 1.28 9.94
C LYS A 41 -13.28 1.99 8.80
N VAL A 42 -12.69 3.07 8.30
CA VAL A 42 -13.19 3.80 7.13
C VAL A 42 -12.30 3.46 5.95
N GLU A 43 -12.85 2.80 4.94
CA GLU A 43 -12.13 2.43 3.72
C GLU A 43 -11.99 3.64 2.78
N ARG A 44 -10.84 3.74 2.12
CA ARG A 44 -10.53 4.69 1.07
C ARG A 44 -9.99 3.94 -0.13
N ARG A 45 -10.47 4.30 -1.33
CA ARG A 45 -10.09 3.68 -2.60
C ARG A 45 -9.20 4.60 -3.40
N TYR A 46 -8.08 4.06 -3.87
CA TYR A 46 -7.06 4.80 -4.61
C TYR A 46 -6.69 4.11 -5.91
N SER A 47 -6.27 4.91 -6.89
CA SER A 47 -5.43 4.49 -8.00
C SER A 47 -3.99 4.92 -7.69
N LEU A 48 -3.04 3.99 -7.75
CA LEU A 48 -1.63 4.19 -7.44
C LEU A 48 -0.87 4.41 -8.74
N VAL A 49 -0.52 5.67 -9.02
CA VAL A 49 0.03 6.07 -10.32
C VAL A 49 1.53 6.32 -10.20
N PRO A 50 2.37 5.56 -10.93
CA PRO A 50 3.81 5.82 -11.00
C PRO A 50 4.10 7.20 -11.59
N THR A 51 4.96 7.97 -10.94
CA THR A 51 5.41 9.28 -11.41
C THR A 51 6.88 9.52 -11.03
N ILE A 52 7.41 10.69 -11.33
CA ILE A 52 8.81 11.06 -11.09
C ILE A 52 8.91 12.39 -10.36
N CYS A 53 9.81 12.45 -9.39
CA CYS A 53 10.11 13.66 -8.62
C CYS A 53 10.99 14.59 -9.45
N PHE A 54 10.55 15.84 -9.65
CA PHE A 54 11.31 16.87 -10.38
C PHE A 54 11.98 17.90 -9.46
N ASN A 55 12.05 17.63 -8.15
CA ASN A 55 12.60 18.57 -7.18
C ASN A 55 14.15 18.53 -7.09
N CYS A 56 14.78 17.57 -7.77
CA CYS A 56 16.21 17.56 -8.07
C CYS A 56 16.48 16.70 -9.32
N GLU A 57 17.70 16.79 -9.83
CA GLU A 57 18.22 16.07 -10.99
C GLU A 57 18.31 14.54 -10.82
N ALA A 58 18.13 14.04 -9.59
CA ALA A 58 18.15 12.59 -9.33
C ALA A 58 16.91 11.86 -9.89
N ALA A 59 15.84 12.59 -10.20
CA ALA A 59 14.63 12.07 -10.84
C ALA A 59 14.11 10.79 -10.15
N CYS A 60 13.97 10.83 -8.82
CA CYS A 60 13.50 9.68 -8.04
C CYS A 60 12.05 9.31 -8.42
N GLY A 61 11.77 8.03 -8.64
CA GLY A 61 10.41 7.55 -8.89
C GLY A 61 9.54 7.61 -7.64
N LEU A 62 8.33 8.13 -7.81
CA LEU A 62 7.29 8.26 -6.80
C LEU A 62 6.05 7.46 -7.21
N LEU A 63 5.19 7.16 -6.24
CA LEU A 63 3.90 6.51 -6.43
C LEU A 63 2.82 7.44 -5.83
N ALA A 64 1.99 7.99 -6.70
CA ALA A 64 0.93 8.91 -6.31
C ALA A 64 -0.34 8.14 -5.91
N TYR A 65 -0.86 8.43 -4.73
CA TYR A 65 -2.14 7.89 -4.25
C TYR A 65 -3.25 8.84 -4.64
N VAL A 66 -3.94 8.53 -5.74
CA VAL A 66 -5.04 9.32 -6.28
C VAL A 66 -6.36 8.75 -5.77
N GLU A 67 -7.12 9.50 -4.99
CA GLU A 67 -8.42 9.04 -4.50
C GLU A 67 -9.40 8.91 -5.67
N LYS A 68 -10.04 7.75 -5.82
CA LYS A 68 -10.90 7.47 -7.00
C LYS A 68 -12.14 8.35 -7.09
N GLU A 69 -12.68 8.75 -5.94
CA GLU A 69 -13.93 9.53 -5.87
C GLU A 69 -13.70 11.00 -6.21
N SER A 70 -12.63 11.61 -5.68
CA SER A 70 -12.33 13.03 -5.86
C SER A 70 -11.33 13.33 -6.98
N GLY A 71 -10.51 12.36 -7.36
CA GLY A 71 -9.36 12.56 -8.25
C GLY A 71 -8.18 13.28 -7.57
N GLU A 72 -8.26 13.57 -6.27
CA GLU A 72 -7.20 14.28 -5.56
C GLU A 72 -6.04 13.37 -5.18
N ILE A 73 -4.81 13.89 -5.27
CA ILE A 73 -3.62 13.24 -4.73
C ILE A 73 -3.64 13.41 -3.21
N LYS A 74 -3.69 12.31 -2.46
CA LYS A 74 -3.68 12.34 -0.99
C LYS A 74 -2.28 12.19 -0.38
N LYS A 75 -1.37 11.52 -1.07
CA LYS A 75 0.03 11.35 -0.67
C LYS A 75 0.91 10.90 -1.84
N LEU A 76 2.21 11.13 -1.70
CA LEU A 76 3.25 10.64 -2.60
C LEU A 76 4.21 9.76 -1.82
N GLU A 77 4.31 8.49 -2.21
CA GLU A 77 5.24 7.51 -1.64
C GLU A 77 6.37 7.20 -2.63
N GLY A 78 7.42 6.52 -2.18
CA GLY A 78 8.48 6.09 -3.09
C GLY A 78 7.99 4.96 -3.99
N ASN A 79 8.31 4.99 -5.28
CA ASN A 79 7.95 3.89 -6.16
C ASN A 79 8.86 2.68 -5.89
N PRO A 80 8.33 1.53 -5.42
CA PRO A 80 9.14 0.33 -5.14
C PRO A 80 9.81 -0.25 -6.38
N LEU A 81 9.23 -0.05 -7.57
CA LEU A 81 9.73 -0.59 -8.83
C LEU A 81 10.70 0.34 -9.55
N HIS A 82 10.90 1.58 -9.08
CA HIS A 82 11.83 2.50 -9.70
C HIS A 82 13.28 2.22 -9.23
N PRO A 83 14.25 2.06 -10.14
CA PRO A 83 15.61 1.63 -9.78
C PRO A 83 16.35 2.61 -8.87
N GLY A 84 16.09 3.91 -9.03
CA GLY A 84 16.73 4.97 -8.24
C GLY A 84 16.19 5.08 -6.81
N SER A 85 14.88 4.98 -6.61
CA SER A 85 14.24 5.22 -5.31
C SER A 85 13.97 3.93 -4.55
N ARG A 86 13.62 2.83 -5.22
CA ARG A 86 13.34 1.51 -4.62
C ARG A 86 12.40 1.62 -3.40
N GLY A 87 11.35 2.41 -3.55
CA GLY A 87 10.35 2.62 -2.51
C GLY A 87 10.71 3.67 -1.45
N ARG A 88 11.86 4.35 -1.58
CA ARG A 88 12.32 5.36 -0.61
C ARG A 88 12.05 6.77 -1.09
N ASN A 89 11.70 7.63 -0.14
CA ASN A 89 11.54 9.06 -0.34
C ASN A 89 12.61 9.84 0.44
N CYS A 90 13.18 10.87 -0.19
CA CYS A 90 13.88 11.93 0.53
C CYS A 90 12.87 12.99 1.01
N ALA A 91 13.33 13.98 1.79
CA ALA A 91 12.46 15.06 2.28
C ALA A 91 11.75 15.85 1.16
N LYS A 92 12.33 15.88 -0.03
CA LYS A 92 11.79 16.57 -1.20
C LYS A 92 10.66 15.81 -1.90
N GLY A 93 10.67 14.48 -1.85
CA GLY A 93 9.75 13.63 -2.62
C GLY A 93 8.28 13.87 -2.28
N PRO A 94 7.88 13.82 -0.99
CA PRO A 94 6.50 14.03 -0.57
C PRO A 94 5.96 15.45 -0.79
N ALA A 95 6.85 16.42 -1.09
CA ALA A 95 6.50 17.82 -1.29
C ALA A 95 6.32 18.21 -2.78
N THR A 96 6.32 17.22 -3.68
CA THR A 96 5.96 17.39 -5.10
C THR A 96 4.44 17.49 -5.23
#